data_AF-A0A6N6MK40-F1
#
_entry.id   AF-A0A6N6MK40-F1
#
_cell.length_a   1.000
_cell.length_b   1.000
_cell.length_c   1.000
_cell.angle_alpha   90.00
_cell.angle_beta   90.00
_cell.angle_gamma   90.00
#
_symmetry.space_group_name_H-M   'P 1'
#
loop_
_entity.id
_entity.type
_entity.pdbx_description
1 polymer ?
#
loop_
_entity_poly.entity_id
_entity_poly.type
_entity_poly.pdbx_seq_one_letter_code
_entity_poly.pdbx_strand_id
1 'polypeptide(L)' 'MSSRTAYDVRIAARLPREMPSLINAAASRVFISPSAYVRQALAEKLQRDGFGVPAAEARPDRQAA' A
#
# COMPACT_ATOMS: atom_id res chain seq x y z
N MET A 1 -11.81 -16.51 -11.51
CA MET A 1 -11.52 -15.26 -10.75
C MET A 1 -10.12 -15.36 -10.18
N SER A 2 -9.22 -14.42 -10.48
CA SER A 2 -7.86 -14.43 -9.92
C SER A 2 -7.88 -14.23 -8.41
N SER A 3 -7.02 -14.95 -7.69
CA SER A 3 -6.88 -14.89 -6.22
C SER A 3 -6.65 -13.47 -5.69
N ARG A 4 -6.00 -12.62 -6.50
CA ARG A 4 -5.75 -11.19 -6.23
C ARG A 4 -7.04 -10.39 -6.11
N THR A 5 -7.97 -10.56 -7.05
CA THR A 5 -9.26 -9.88 -7.04
C THR A 5 -10.11 -10.29 -5.83
N ALA A 6 -10.10 -11.58 -5.46
CA ALA A 6 -10.81 -12.06 -4.28
C ALA A 6 -10.22 -11.50 -2.97
N TYR A 7 -8.90 -11.29 -2.92
CA TYR A 7 -8.22 -10.68 -1.78
C TYR A 7 -8.58 -9.20 -1.62
N ASP A 8 -8.55 -8.43 -2.71
CA ASP A 8 -8.90 -7.00 -2.70
C ASP A 8 -10.35 -6.77 -2.25
N VAL A 9 -11.29 -7.60 -2.72
CA VAL A 9 -12.71 -7.54 -2.31
C VAL A 9 -12.87 -7.82 -0.81
N ARG A 10 -12.12 -8.79 -0.27
CA ARG A 10 -12.17 -9.11 1.17
C ARG A 10 -11.57 -8.01 2.04
N ILE A 11 -10.54 -7.31 1.57
CA ILE A 11 -9.99 -6.15 2.26
C ILE A 11 -10.99 -4.99 2.24
N ALA A 12 -11.57 -4.70 1.08
CA ALA A 12 -12.57 -3.65 0.96
C ALA A 12 -13.78 -3.89 1.89
N ALA A 13 -14.22 -5.15 2.03
CA ALA A 13 -15.30 -5.52 2.94
C ALA A 13 -14.97 -5.38 4.45
N ARG A 14 -13.68 -5.29 4.81
CA ARG A 14 -13.21 -5.12 6.20
C ARG A 14 -12.96 -3.68 6.58
N LEU A 15 -13.05 -2.75 5.62
CA LEU A 15 -12.90 -1.33 5.89
C LEU A 15 -14.20 -0.78 6.49
N PRO A 16 -14.12 0.10 7.50
CA PRO A 16 -15.26 0.88 7.93
C PRO A 16 -15.91 1.59 6.74
N ARG A 17 -17.24 1.69 6.74
CA ARG A 17 -18.05 2.13 5.60
C ARG A 17 -17.62 3.48 5.00
N GLU A 18 -17.14 4.39 5.84
CA GLU A 18 -16.76 5.76 5.43
C GLU A 18 -15.30 5.87 4.97
N MET A 19 -14.45 4.88 5.28
CA MET A 19 -13.02 4.94 4.98
C MET A 19 -12.68 5.10 3.50
N PRO A 20 -13.34 4.41 2.55
CA PRO A 20 -13.08 4.62 1.12
C PRO A 20 -13.28 6.07 0.68
N SER A 21 -14.34 6.73 1.19
CA SER A 21 -14.62 8.14 0.88
C SER A 21 -13.56 9.07 1.47
N LEU A 22 -13.13 8.83 2.70
CA LEU A 22 -12.08 9.60 3.36
C LEU A 22 -10.73 9.45 2.65
N ILE A 23 -10.37 8.23 2.25
CA ILE A 23 -9.16 7.94 1.46
C ILE A 23 -9.22 8.68 0.13
N ASN A 24 -10.35 8.67 -0.56
CA ASN A 24 -10.50 9.34 -1.85
C ASN A 24 -10.36 10.87 -1.71
N ALA A 25 -10.98 11.44 -0.68
CA ALA A 25 -10.87 12.87 -0.37
C ALA A 25 -9.42 13.26 -0.05
N ALA A 26 -8.73 12.48 0.77
CA ALA A 26 -7.33 12.73 1.13
C ALA A 26 -6.39 12.61 -0.08
N ALA A 27 -6.56 11.58 -0.90
CA ALA A 27 -5.78 11.37 -2.12
C ALA A 27 -5.98 12.51 -3.14
N SER A 28 -7.21 13.01 -3.27
CA SER A 28 -7.54 14.14 -4.14
C SER A 28 -6.83 15.43 -3.73
N ARG A 29 -6.70 15.69 -2.43
CA ARG A 29 -6.02 16.90 -1.90
C ARG A 29 -4.52 16.94 -2.22
N VAL A 30 -3.90 15.79 -2.44
CA VAL A 30 -2.46 15.67 -2.74
C VAL A 30 -2.20 15.20 -4.18
N PHE A 31 -3.23 15.17 -5.03
CA PHE A 31 -3.15 14.84 -6.46
C PHE A 31 -2.51 13.48 -6.78
N ILE A 32 -2.82 12.45 -5.99
CA ILE A 32 -2.36 11.07 -6.28
C ILE A 32 -3.54 10.09 -6.30
N SER A 33 -3.32 8.91 -6.90
CA SER A 33 -4.35 7.85 -6.87
C SER A 33 -4.63 7.36 -5.44
N PRO A 34 -5.87 6.97 -5.09
CA PRO A 34 -6.21 6.42 -3.78
C PRO A 34 -5.30 5.26 -3.35
N SER A 35 -4.97 4.36 -4.29
CA SER A 35 -4.08 3.23 -4.01
C SER A 35 -2.65 3.67 -3.69
N ALA A 36 -2.14 4.73 -4.34
CA ALA A 36 -0.83 5.29 -4.03
C ALA A 36 -0.83 5.97 -2.65
N TYR A 37 -1.89 6.73 -2.34
CA TYR A 37 -2.07 7.36 -1.04
C TYR A 37 -2.04 6.34 0.10
N VAL A 38 -2.80 5.24 -0.02
CA VAL A 38 -2.81 4.18 1.00
C VAL A 38 -1.43 3.55 1.20
N ARG A 39 -0.70 3.28 0.10
CA ARG A 39 0.66 2.72 0.19
C ARG A 39 1.62 3.66 0.90
N GLN A 40 1.57 4.96 0.58
CA GLN A 40 2.42 5.97 1.22
C GLN A 40 2.08 6.09 2.70
N ALA A 41 0.81 6.24 3.06
CA ALA A 41 0.37 6.35 4.44
C ALA A 41 0.76 5.11 5.26
N LEU A 42 0.69 3.92 4.66
CA LEU A 42 1.13 2.68 5.30
C LEU A 42 2.65 2.66 5.51
N ALA A 43 3.44 3.05 4.49
CA ALA A 43 4.90 3.12 4.59
C ALA A 43 5.34 4.10 5.69
N GLU A 44 4.76 5.29 5.74
CA GLU A 44 5.03 6.30 6.78
C GLU A 44 4.66 5.80 8.17
N LYS A 45 3.52 5.12 8.31
CA LYS A 45 3.11 4.52 9.59
C LYS A 45 4.09 3.44 10.05
N LEU A 46 4.47 2.53 9.15
CA LEU A 46 5.42 1.47 9.47
C LEU A 46 6.77 2.05 9.91
N GLN A 47 7.27 3.09 9.22
CA GLN A 47 8.47 3.82 9.63
C GLN A 47 8.35 4.43 11.02
N ARG A 48 7.22 5.10 11.34
CA ARG A 48 6.97 5.66 12.68
C ARG A 48 6.93 4.59 13.77
N ASP A 49 6.38 3.43 13.45
CA ASP A 49 6.28 2.28 14.35
C ASP A 49 7.62 1.52 14.47
N GLY A 50 8.69 1.98 13.80
CA GLY A 50 10.01 1.34 13.82
C GLY A 50 10.14 0.13 12.89
N PHE A 51 9.12 -0.15 12.08
CA PHE A 51 9.14 -1.19 11.07
C PHE A 51 9.67 -0.62 9.75
N GLY A 52 10.96 -0.84 9.49
CA GLY A 52 11.50 -0.69 8.15
C GLY A 52 11.15 -1.92 7.31
N VAL A 53 10.55 -1.73 6.13
CA VAL A 53 10.71 -2.75 5.08
C VAL A 53 12.19 -2.68 4.73
N PRO A 54 13.01 -3.74 4.96
CA PRO A 54 14.35 -3.73 4.41
C PRO A 54 14.15 -3.48 2.92
N ALA A 55 14.63 -2.33 2.44
CA ALA A 55 14.85 -2.17 1.02
C ALA A 55 15.60 -3.45 0.66
N ALA A 56 15.02 -4.28 -0.20
CA ALA A 56 15.74 -5.43 -0.69
C ALA A 56 17.04 -4.84 -1.22
N GLU A 57 18.13 -4.97 -0.45
CA GLU A 57 19.45 -4.65 -0.92
C GLU A 57 19.49 -5.35 -2.25
N ALA A 58 19.65 -4.56 -3.30
CA ALA A 58 19.80 -5.06 -4.64
C ALA A 58 20.95 -6.06 -4.55
N ARG A 59 20.64 -7.35 -4.43
CA ARG A 59 21.63 -8.42 -4.42
C ARG A 59 22.43 -8.20 -5.71
N PRO A 60 23.71 -7.81 -5.65
CA PRO A 60 24.53 -7.75 -6.84
C PRO A 60 24.82 -9.17 -7.38
N ASP A 61 24.52 -10.20 -6.60
CA ASP A 61 24.99 -11.56 -6.89
C ASP A 61 23.99 -12.36 -7.73
N ARG A 62 23.71 -11.90 -8.95
CA ARG A 62 23.29 -12.81 -10.02
C ARG A 62 23.50 -12.28 -11.45
N GLN A 63 24.71 -11.89 -11.78
CA GLN A 63 25.28 -11.90 -13.13
C GLN A 63 26.79 -12.18 -12.95
N ALA A 64 27.46 -13.10 -13.61
CA ALA A 64 27.15 -14.21 -14.49
C ALA A 64 28.35 -15.19 -14.36
N ALA A 65 28.27 -16.31 -15.07
CA ALA A 65 29.29 -17.36 -15.23
C ALA A 65 30.76 -16.91 -15.21
#